data_AF-A0A845JSB1-F1
#
_entry.id   AF-A0A845JSB1-F1
#
_cell.length_a   1.000
_cell.length_b   1.000
_cell.length_c   1.000
_cell.angle_alpha   90.00
_cell.angle_beta   90.00
_cell.angle_gamma   90.00
#
_symmetry.space_group_name_H-M   'P 1'
#
loop_
_entity.id
_entity.type
_entity.pdbx_description
1 polymer ?
#
loop_
_entity_poly.entity_id
_entity_poly.type
_entity_poly.pdbx_seq_one_letter_code
_entity_poly.pdbx_strand_id
1 'polypeptide(L)'
;MNSTIKNEKNVDTDDYFLLAARSWDNQAEDYTDIDDSATSIKYFNNYTDAELSFQNGGESVFPELKGKDIKLDLIHVRFGVNRLVLSRIVI
;
A
#
# COMPACT_ATOMS: atom_id res chain seq x y z
N MET A 1 -15.48 11.91 -23.96
CA MET A 1 -14.38 11.68 -22.99
C MET A 1 -14.95 10.89 -21.85
N ASN A 2 -14.40 9.69 -21.58
CA ASN A 2 -14.95 8.75 -20.62
C ASN A 2 -14.57 9.20 -19.20
N SER A 3 -15.57 9.62 -18.44
CA SER A 3 -15.42 10.11 -17.07
C SER A 3 -15.26 8.93 -16.11
N THR A 4 -14.07 8.34 -16.07
CA THR A 4 -13.70 7.37 -15.03
C THR A 4 -13.40 8.14 -13.75
N ILE A 5 -14.44 8.49 -12.98
CA ILE A 5 -14.27 9.13 -11.67
C ILE A 5 -13.87 8.04 -10.67
N LYS A 6 -12.55 7.84 -10.63
CA LYS A 6 -11.70 7.75 -9.45
C LYS A 6 -12.42 7.45 -8.13
N ASN A 7 -12.02 6.34 -7.51
CA ASN A 7 -12.17 6.05 -6.09
C ASN A 7 -11.38 7.04 -5.19
N GLU A 8 -11.33 8.34 -5.54
CA GLU A 8 -10.81 9.42 -4.71
C GLU A 8 -11.86 9.77 -3.65
N LYS A 9 -12.07 8.85 -2.70
CA LYS A 9 -12.74 9.22 -1.44
C LYS A 9 -11.74 10.06 -0.62
N ASN A 10 -11.83 11.39 -0.76
CA ASN A 10 -11.43 12.38 0.27
C ASN A 10 -10.13 12.07 1.03
N VAL A 11 -9.07 11.72 0.31
CA VAL A 11 -7.74 11.61 0.91
C VAL A 11 -7.15 13.00 0.95
N ASP A 12 -6.68 13.44 2.13
CA ASP A 12 -5.93 14.69 2.22
C ASP A 12 -4.71 14.53 1.32
N THR A 13 -4.58 15.41 0.32
CA THR A 13 -3.52 15.30 -0.69
C THR A 13 -2.13 15.44 -0.11
N ASP A 14 -2.02 16.01 1.10
CA ASP A 14 -0.76 16.30 1.77
C ASP A 14 -0.56 15.54 3.08
N ASP A 15 -1.53 14.77 3.60
CA ASP A 15 -1.37 13.98 4.83
C ASP A 15 -2.22 12.70 4.80
N TYR A 16 -1.62 11.60 4.37
CA TYR A 16 -2.35 10.32 4.26
C TYR A 16 -1.43 9.11 4.40
N PHE A 17 -2.03 7.95 4.61
CA PHE A 17 -1.33 6.69 4.66
C PHE A 17 -1.62 5.89 3.41
N LEU A 18 -0.60 5.23 2.88
CA LEU A 18 -0.75 4.25 1.82
C LEU A 18 -0.19 2.91 2.30
N LEU A 19 -0.91 1.85 1.99
CA LEU A 19 -0.44 0.48 2.13
C LEU A 19 -0.11 0.01 0.72
N ALA A 20 1.11 -0.43 0.51
CA ALA A 20 1.59 -0.99 -0.75
C ALA A 20 1.81 -2.49 -0.56
N ALA A 21 1.28 -3.30 -1.46
CA ALA A 21 1.46 -4.74 -1.48
C ALA A 21 1.97 -5.18 -2.84
N ARG A 22 2.97 -6.07 -2.82
CA ARG A 22 3.54 -6.67 -4.03
C ARG A 22 3.96 -8.10 -3.77
N SER A 23 4.00 -8.91 -4.81
CA SER A 23 4.57 -10.26 -4.70
C SER A 23 6.01 -10.18 -4.20
N TRP A 24 6.32 -10.99 -3.19
CA TRP A 24 7.66 -11.11 -2.64
C TRP A 24 8.47 -12.07 -3.52
N ASP A 25 9.61 -11.59 -4.00
CA ASP A 25 10.62 -12.39 -4.69
C ASP A 25 11.93 -12.23 -3.93
N ASN A 26 12.45 -13.34 -3.40
CA ASN A 26 13.68 -13.34 -2.61
C ASN A 26 14.95 -13.17 -3.47
N GLN A 27 14.83 -13.17 -4.80
CA GLN A 27 15.91 -12.90 -5.73
C GLN A 27 15.87 -11.46 -6.26
N ALA A 28 14.75 -10.75 -6.08
CA ALA A 28 14.62 -9.35 -6.46
C ALA A 28 15.24 -8.42 -5.41
N GLU A 29 15.75 -7.26 -5.83
CA GLU A 29 16.31 -6.28 -4.89
C GLU A 29 15.26 -5.79 -3.88
N ASP A 30 15.69 -5.58 -2.63
CA ASP A 30 14.83 -5.13 -1.53
C ASP A 30 14.20 -3.74 -1.77
N TYR A 31 14.79 -2.95 -2.67
CA TYR A 31 14.33 -1.64 -3.09
C TYR A 31 13.48 -1.79 -4.35
N THR A 32 12.18 -1.53 -4.21
CA THR A 32 11.28 -1.58 -5.36
C THR A 32 10.40 -0.34 -5.30
N ASP A 33 10.38 0.39 -6.42
CA ASP A 33 9.63 1.63 -6.56
C ASP A 33 8.13 1.38 -6.33
N ILE A 34 7.51 2.29 -5.59
CA ILE A 34 6.07 2.24 -5.29
C ILE A 34 5.26 2.40 -6.59
N ASP A 35 5.83 3.04 -7.61
CA ASP A 35 5.19 3.26 -8.92
C ASP A 35 5.31 2.06 -9.88
N ASP A 36 5.83 0.92 -9.44
CA ASP A 36 5.82 -0.28 -10.26
C ASP A 36 4.37 -0.76 -10.48
N SER A 37 4.06 -1.05 -11.75
CA SER A 37 2.78 -1.63 -12.19
C SER A 37 2.38 -2.92 -11.46
N ALA A 38 3.34 -3.63 -10.88
CA ALA A 38 3.11 -4.83 -10.09
C ALA A 38 2.73 -4.55 -8.62
N THR A 39 2.76 -3.29 -8.18
CA THR A 39 2.44 -2.89 -6.80
C THR A 39 0.97 -2.47 -6.70
N SER A 40 0.20 -3.21 -5.89
CA SER A 40 -1.16 -2.81 -5.50
C SER A 40 -1.07 -1.79 -4.36
N ILE A 41 -1.79 -0.67 -4.47
CA ILE A 41 -1.78 0.40 -3.45
C ILE A 41 -3.20 0.66 -2.93
N LYS A 42 -3.31 0.82 -1.62
CA LYS A 42 -4.53 1.26 -0.92
C LYS A 42 -4.26 2.51 -0.09
N TYR A 43 -5.13 3.50 -0.19
CA TYR A 43 -5.03 4.76 0.54
C TYR A 43 -5.95 4.79 1.76
N PHE A 44 -5.50 5.47 2.82
CA PHE A 44 -6.18 5.65 4.09
C PHE A 44 -5.99 7.08 4.61
N ASN A 45 -7.03 7.64 5.21
CA ASN A 45 -7.00 8.99 5.78
C ASN A 45 -6.49 9.04 7.22
N ASN A 46 -6.45 7.89 7.88
CA ASN A 46 -6.04 7.79 9.28
C ASN A 46 -5.09 6.62 9.46
N TYR A 47 -4.22 6.74 10.46
CA TYR A 47 -3.23 5.73 10.77
C TYR A 47 -3.87 4.43 11.26
N THR A 48 -4.93 4.50 12.07
CA THR A 48 -5.54 3.33 12.71
C THR A 48 -6.10 2.33 11.70
N ASP A 49 -6.80 2.78 10.66
CA ASP A 49 -7.34 1.92 9.60
C ASP A 49 -6.22 1.31 8.75
N ALA A 50 -5.18 2.11 8.47
CA ALA A 50 -4.02 1.67 7.72
C ALA A 50 -3.21 0.62 8.48
N GLU A 51 -2.97 0.86 9.77
CA GLU A 51 -2.30 -0.06 10.69
C GLU A 51 -3.11 -1.35 10.86
N LEU A 52 -4.43 -1.27 11.08
CA LEU A 52 -5.27 -2.46 11.19
C LEU A 52 -5.21 -3.30 9.91
N SER A 53 -5.26 -2.66 8.74
CA SER A 53 -5.12 -3.35 7.45
C SER A 53 -3.75 -3.99 7.28
N PHE A 54 -2.68 -3.30 7.70
CA PHE A 54 -1.32 -3.82 7.73
C PHE A 54 -1.20 -5.05 8.65
N GLN A 55 -1.72 -4.97 9.89
CA GLN A 55 -1.65 -6.05 10.86
C GLN A 55 -2.40 -7.30 10.39
N ASN A 56 -3.52 -7.11 9.71
CA ASN A 56 -4.31 -8.19 9.08
C ASN A 56 -3.69 -8.71 7.77
N GLY A 57 -2.46 -8.32 7.43
CA GLY A 57 -1.73 -8.85 6.27
C GLY A 57 -2.21 -8.32 4.93
N GLY A 58 -2.99 -7.23 4.93
CA GLY A 58 -3.55 -6.67 3.72
C GLY A 58 -4.65 -7.53 3.08
N GLU A 59 -5.08 -8.65 3.70
CA GLU A 59 -6.04 -9.58 3.10
C GLU A 59 -7.37 -8.91 2.70
N SER A 60 -7.83 -7.96 3.50
CA SER A 60 -9.10 -7.25 3.27
C SER A 60 -9.01 -6.22 2.14
N VAL A 61 -7.81 -5.75 1.81
CA VAL A 61 -7.57 -4.65 0.87
C VAL A 61 -6.90 -5.11 -0.42
N PHE A 62 -6.21 -6.24 -0.39
CA PHE A 62 -5.57 -6.89 -1.54
C PHE A 62 -6.00 -8.37 -1.64
N PRO A 63 -7.30 -8.64 -1.84
CA PRO A 63 -7.79 -10.03 -1.97
C PRO A 63 -7.15 -10.80 -3.12
N GLU A 64 -6.69 -10.11 -4.16
CA GLU A 64 -5.99 -10.67 -5.32
C GLU A 64 -4.58 -11.22 -5.02
N LEU A 65 -4.03 -10.85 -3.86
CA LEU A 65 -2.73 -11.30 -3.38
C LEU A 65 -2.82 -12.37 -2.29
N LYS A 66 -4.03 -12.80 -1.94
CA LYS A 66 -4.26 -13.81 -0.91
C LYS A 66 -3.57 -15.14 -1.24
N GLY A 67 -2.85 -15.69 -0.27
CA GLY A 67 -2.15 -16.97 -0.40
C GLY A 67 -0.87 -16.92 -1.23
N LYS A 68 -0.35 -15.73 -1.50
CA LYS A 68 0.97 -15.51 -2.10
C LYS A 68 1.90 -14.90 -1.06
N ASP A 69 3.19 -15.19 -1.18
CA ASP A 69 4.22 -14.46 -0.45
C ASP A 69 4.21 -13.02 -0.95
N ILE A 70 3.99 -12.07 -0.04
CA ILE A 70 3.92 -10.64 -0.35
C ILE A 70 4.80 -9.81 0.56
N LYS A 71 5.36 -8.74 -0.02
CA LYS A 71 5.92 -7.63 0.74
C LYS A 71 4.84 -6.57 0.94
N LEU A 72 4.65 -6.19 2.18
CA LEU A 72 3.65 -5.22 2.61
C LEU A 72 4.35 -4.04 3.28
N ASP A 73 4.18 -2.85 2.72
CA ASP A 73 4.78 -1.60 3.18
C ASP A 73 3.69 -0.60 3.55
N LEU A 74 3.72 -0.12 4.79
CA LEU A 74 2.88 0.99 5.25
C LEU A 74 3.70 2.27 5.20
N ILE A 75 3.22 3.25 4.44
CA ILE A 75 3.90 4.50 4.17
C ILE A 75 2.99 5.67 4.56
N HIS A 76 3.56 6.64 5.25
CA HIS A 76 2.92 7.92 5.54
C HIS A 76 3.42 8.95 4.52
N VAL A 77 2.49 9.57 3.81
CA VAL A 77 2.78 10.68 2.90
C VAL A 77 2.43 11.97 3.61
N ARG A 78 3.42 12.84 3.77
CA ARG A 78 3.22 14.16 4.35
C ARG A 78 3.89 15.23 3.50
N PHE A 79 3.14 16.23 3.04
CA PHE A 79 3.60 17.27 2.11
C PHE A 79 4.26 16.69 0.86
N GLY A 80 3.67 15.62 0.30
CA GLY A 80 4.23 14.90 -0.85
C GLY A 80 5.50 14.08 -0.57
N VAL A 81 5.93 13.96 0.69
CA VAL A 81 7.12 13.19 1.08
C VAL A 81 6.70 11.84 1.65
N ASN A 82 7.16 10.76 1.00
CA ASN A 82 6.93 9.39 1.45
C ASN A 82 7.85 9.04 2.63
N ARG A 83 7.27 8.52 3.72
CA ARG A 83 7.98 8.02 4.89
C ARG A 83 7.53 6.60 5.18
N LEU A 84 8.45 5.65 5.09
CA LEU A 84 8.17 4.27 5.50
C LEU A 84 7.88 4.22 6.99
N VAL A 85 6.75 3.62 7.36
CA VAL A 85 6.32 3.47 8.75
C VAL A 85 6.56 2.04 9.23
N LEU A 86 6.03 1.07 8.49
CA LEU A 86 6.19 -0.36 8.76
C LEU A 86 6.44 -1.12 7.47
N SER A 87 7.18 -2.23 7.55
CA SER A 87 7.40 -3.15 6.45
C SER A 87 7.42 -4.58 6.98
N ARG A 88 6.81 -5.51 6.26
CA ARG A 88 6.92 -6.94 6.56
C ARG A 88 6.72 -7.80 5.32
N ILE A 89 7.24 -9.02 5.40
CA ILE A 89 6.90 -10.10 4.48
C ILE A 89 5.76 -10.91 5.11
N VAL A 90 4.70 -11.15 4.35
CA VAL A 90 3.61 -12.07 4.70
C VAL A 90 3.80 -13.32 3.86
N ILE A 91 3.87 -14.47 4.51
CA ILE A 91 4.06 -15.81 3.94
C ILE A 91 2.81 -16.64 4.27
#